data_AF-A0AAE0TLK6-F1
#
_entry.id   AF-A0AAE0TLK6-F1
#
_cell.length_a   1.000
_cell.length_b   1.000
_cell.length_c   1.000
_cell.angle_alpha   90.00
_cell.angle_beta   90.00
_cell.angle_gamma   90.00
#
_symmetry.space_group_name_H-M   'P 1'
#
loop_
_entity.id
_entity.type
_entity.pdbx_description
1 polymer ?
#
loop_
_entity_poly.entity_id
_entity_poly.type
_entity_poly.pdbx_seq_one_letter_code
_entity_poly.pdbx_strand_id
1 'polypeptide(L)'
;MYFSTTIAGVIAFTAAAFATAIEDRDSCVSQWEAEQVVNKIISVFGHQAGASQTANARLAENFITGDGATANKQQWSAGILGEPPTVDIDTLFVGVTGCNKTVWYWQFNQVARAIYRVRGFNLFHVEQAVPDFRAGSGV
;
A
#
# COMPACT_ATOMS: atom_id res chain seq x y z
N MET A 1 7.48 13.95 -61.82
CA MET A 1 6.78 13.03 -60.90
C MET A 1 6.57 13.76 -59.59
N TYR A 2 5.32 14.00 -59.22
CA TYR A 2 4.91 14.60 -57.94
C TYR A 2 5.03 13.55 -56.83
N PHE A 3 5.52 13.93 -55.66
CA PHE A 3 4.96 13.47 -54.40
C PHE A 3 4.98 14.60 -53.36
N SER A 4 3.80 14.84 -52.82
CA SER A 4 3.43 15.79 -51.78
C SER A 4 3.38 15.03 -50.46
N THR A 5 3.89 15.62 -49.38
CA THR A 5 3.54 15.18 -48.02
C THR A 5 3.65 16.35 -47.04
N THR A 6 2.49 16.89 -46.69
CA THR A 6 2.23 17.73 -45.52
C THR A 6 2.12 16.85 -44.28
N ILE A 7 2.78 17.20 -43.16
CA ILE A 7 2.30 16.80 -41.82
C ILE A 7 2.49 17.95 -40.82
N ALA A 8 1.32 18.42 -40.36
CA ALA A 8 0.90 18.89 -39.04
C ALA A 8 1.92 19.40 -38.01
N GLY A 9 1.57 20.58 -37.47
CA GLY A 9 2.22 21.21 -36.33
C GLY A 9 1.92 20.56 -34.98
N VAL A 10 2.73 20.93 -34.00
CA VAL A 10 2.51 20.64 -32.58
C VAL A 10 2.55 21.97 -31.83
N ILE A 11 1.42 22.30 -31.20
CA ILE A 11 1.27 23.44 -30.30
C ILE A 11 1.87 23.00 -28.96
N ALA A 12 2.97 23.63 -28.55
CA ALA A 12 3.55 23.44 -27.22
C ALA A 12 2.76 24.27 -26.20
N PHE A 13 1.84 23.64 -25.48
CA PHE A 13 1.30 24.17 -24.23
C PHE A 13 2.20 23.68 -23.08
N THR A 14 3.17 24.48 -22.66
CA THR A 14 3.80 24.30 -21.35
C THR A 14 3.20 25.30 -20.38
N ALA A 15 2.08 24.92 -19.77
CA ALA A 15 1.59 25.56 -18.56
C ALA A 15 2.51 25.16 -17.40
N ALA A 16 3.56 25.95 -17.15
CA ALA A 16 4.33 25.83 -15.93
C ALA A 16 3.57 26.56 -14.81
N ALA A 17 2.65 25.84 -14.17
CA ALA A 17 2.02 26.30 -12.95
C ALA A 17 1.66 25.12 -12.07
N PHE A 18 2.58 24.70 -11.20
CA PHE A 18 2.21 24.18 -9.88
C PHE A 18 3.19 24.71 -8.85
N ALA A 19 2.77 25.85 -8.30
CA ALA A 19 3.31 26.44 -7.10
C ALA A 19 3.08 25.52 -5.89
N THR A 20 4.00 25.65 -4.94
CA THR A 20 3.89 25.37 -3.51
C THR A 20 3.55 23.95 -3.11
N ALA A 21 4.59 23.24 -2.64
CA ALA A 21 4.46 22.28 -1.56
C ALA A 21 3.85 23.00 -0.35
N ILE A 22 2.51 23.01 -0.28
CA ILE A 22 1.81 23.23 0.96
C ILE A 22 1.83 21.88 1.65
N GLU A 23 2.57 21.81 2.76
CA GLU A 23 2.48 20.75 3.75
C GLU A 23 1.05 20.70 4.30
N ASP A 24 0.12 20.10 3.57
CA ASP A 24 -1.21 19.83 4.09
C ASP A 24 -1.13 18.57 4.97
N ARG A 25 -0.67 18.79 6.21
CA ARG A 25 -0.56 17.79 7.28
C ARG A 25 -1.93 17.45 7.90
N ASP A 26 -3.04 17.92 7.31
CA ASP A 26 -4.43 17.74 7.79
C ASP A 26 -5.25 16.73 6.98
N SER A 27 -4.70 16.07 5.95
CA SER A 27 -5.51 15.13 5.18
C SER A 27 -5.67 13.78 5.88
N CYS A 28 -6.87 13.55 6.45
CA CYS A 28 -7.30 12.24 6.95
C CYS A 28 -7.11 11.15 5.87
N VAL A 29 -6.77 9.93 6.27
CA VAL A 29 -6.64 8.77 5.38
C VAL A 29 -7.94 8.60 4.60
N SER A 30 -7.86 8.64 3.28
CA SER A 30 -8.98 8.35 2.40
C SER A 30 -9.23 6.84 2.32
N GLN A 31 -10.43 6.45 1.91
CA GLN A 31 -10.76 5.05 1.66
C GLN A 31 -9.80 4.40 0.65
N TRP A 32 -9.44 5.15 -0.39
CA TRP A 32 -8.51 4.66 -1.41
C TRP A 32 -7.10 4.45 -0.84
N GLU A 33 -6.57 5.37 -0.04
CA GLU A 33 -5.28 5.17 0.66
C GLU A 33 -5.33 3.98 1.62
N ALA A 34 -6.45 3.78 2.32
CA ALA A 34 -6.67 2.62 3.18
C ALA A 34 -6.57 1.29 2.40
N GLU A 35 -7.20 1.22 1.22
CA GLU A 35 -7.09 0.06 0.33
C GLU A 35 -5.66 -0.16 -0.17
N GLN A 36 -4.93 0.92 -0.47
CA GLN A 36 -3.54 0.81 -0.87
C GLN A 36 -2.63 0.28 0.26
N VAL A 37 -2.85 0.72 1.51
CA VAL A 37 -2.13 0.19 2.68
C VAL A 37 -2.36 -1.32 2.78
N VAL A 38 -3.63 -1.76 2.68
CA VAL A 38 -3.99 -3.19 2.75
C VAL A 38 -3.36 -3.99 1.61
N ASN A 39 -3.47 -3.51 0.37
CA ASN A 39 -2.88 -4.17 -0.79
C ASN A 39 -1.36 -4.30 -0.66
N LYS A 40 -0.70 -3.29 -0.09
CA LYS A 40 0.74 -3.34 0.14
C LYS A 40 1.11 -4.38 1.18
N ILE A 41 0.37 -4.47 2.28
CA ILE A 41 0.57 -5.51 3.29
C ILE A 41 0.34 -6.91 2.70
N ILE A 42 -0.74 -7.11 1.93
CA ILE A 42 -1.01 -8.38 1.22
C ILE A 42 0.14 -8.72 0.26
N SER A 43 0.71 -7.75 -0.44
CA SER A 43 1.87 -8.00 -1.33
C SER A 43 3.10 -8.53 -0.58
N VAL A 44 3.29 -8.12 0.67
CA VAL A 44 4.36 -8.64 1.54
C VAL A 44 4.06 -10.08 1.95
N PHE A 45 2.82 -10.38 2.38
CA PHE A 45 2.38 -11.74 2.69
C PHE A 45 2.52 -12.70 1.51
N GLY A 46 2.22 -12.23 0.30
CA GLY A 46 2.34 -13.00 -0.95
C GLY A 46 3.76 -13.07 -1.51
N HIS A 47 4.76 -12.52 -0.81
CA HIS A 47 6.18 -12.51 -1.21
C HIS A 47 6.39 -11.94 -2.62
N GLN A 48 5.64 -10.91 -3.00
CA GLN A 48 5.83 -10.25 -4.30
C GLN A 48 7.24 -9.67 -4.41
N ALA A 49 7.73 -9.48 -5.64
CA ALA A 49 9.06 -8.92 -5.88
C ALA A 49 9.23 -7.60 -5.12
N GLY A 50 10.27 -7.50 -4.30
CA GLY A 50 10.50 -6.32 -3.47
C GLY A 50 9.78 -6.33 -2.11
N ALA A 51 9.22 -7.46 -1.65
CA ALA A 51 8.47 -7.54 -0.39
C ALA A 51 9.28 -7.08 0.83
N SER A 52 10.55 -7.48 0.95
CA SER A 52 11.43 -7.05 2.05
C SER A 52 11.69 -5.53 2.01
N GLN A 53 11.98 -4.99 0.82
CA GLN A 53 12.19 -3.56 0.61
C GLN A 53 10.91 -2.77 0.93
N THR A 54 9.76 -3.29 0.50
CA THR A 54 8.45 -2.72 0.77
C THR A 54 8.16 -2.68 2.27
N ALA A 55 8.35 -3.80 2.98
CA ALA A 55 8.13 -3.87 4.43
C ALA A 55 9.05 -2.88 5.16
N ASN A 56 10.35 -2.86 4.82
CA ASN A 56 11.31 -1.97 5.45
C ASN A 56 11.07 -0.48 5.17
N ALA A 57 10.60 -0.14 3.96
CA ALA A 57 10.36 1.25 3.56
C ALA A 57 9.01 1.79 4.04
N ARG A 58 8.03 0.94 4.33
CA ARG A 58 6.65 1.36 4.64
C ARG A 58 6.22 1.14 6.08
N LEU A 59 6.85 0.20 6.80
CA LEU A 59 6.61 0.06 8.24
C LEU A 59 7.43 1.10 9.00
N ALA A 60 6.77 1.76 9.94
CA ALA A 60 7.40 2.74 10.82
C ALA A 60 8.50 2.09 11.66
N GLU A 61 9.52 2.86 12.06
CA GLU A 61 10.64 2.34 12.88
C GLU A 61 10.16 1.84 14.25
N ASN A 62 9.12 2.47 14.80
CA ASN A 62 8.44 2.10 16.05
C ASN A 62 7.34 1.05 15.84
N PHE A 63 7.33 0.32 14.72
CA PHE A 63 6.32 -0.70 14.45
C PHE A 63 6.27 -1.76 15.55
N ILE A 64 5.06 -1.98 16.07
CA ILE A 64 4.75 -2.98 17.08
C ILE A 64 3.53 -3.81 16.63
N THR A 65 3.50 -5.08 17.02
CA THR A 65 2.31 -5.94 16.86
C THR A 65 1.51 -5.97 18.16
N GLY A 66 0.18 -6.12 18.07
CA GLY A 66 -0.72 -6.05 19.24
C GLY A 66 -0.52 -7.18 20.26
N ASP A 67 0.16 -8.26 19.88
CA ASP A 67 0.56 -9.36 20.77
C ASP A 67 1.90 -9.09 21.49
N GLY A 68 2.59 -8.00 21.17
CA GLY A 68 3.92 -7.66 21.71
C GLY A 68 5.02 -8.65 21.33
N ALA A 69 4.74 -9.62 20.45
CA ALA A 69 5.67 -10.68 20.11
C ALA A 69 6.77 -10.21 19.13
N THR A 70 6.51 -9.12 18.42
CA THR A 70 7.47 -8.54 17.48
C THR A 70 8.16 -7.33 18.08
N ALA A 71 9.49 -7.38 18.22
CA ALA A 71 10.25 -6.27 18.80
C ALA A 71 10.49 -5.10 17.83
N ASN A 72 10.41 -5.33 16.51
CA ASN A 72 10.59 -4.29 15.47
C ASN A 72 10.12 -4.76 14.08
N LYS A 73 10.07 -3.84 13.11
CA LYS A 73 9.68 -4.13 11.72
C LYS A 73 10.55 -5.17 11.02
N GLN A 74 11.85 -5.25 11.37
CA GLN A 74 12.77 -6.21 10.75
C GLN A 74 12.39 -7.63 11.15
N GLN A 75 12.16 -7.88 12.44
CA GLN A 75 11.69 -9.17 12.94
C GLN A 75 10.35 -9.57 12.34
N TRP A 76 9.41 -8.63 12.23
CA TRP A 76 8.12 -8.90 11.58
C TRP A 76 8.32 -9.33 10.12
N SER A 77 9.09 -8.54 9.36
CA SER A 77 9.34 -8.83 7.95
C SER A 77 10.05 -10.17 7.76
N ALA A 78 11.03 -10.49 8.60
CA ALA A 78 11.75 -11.76 8.57
C ALA A 78 10.83 -12.94 8.92
N GLY A 79 9.92 -12.76 9.88
CA GLY A 79 8.92 -13.77 10.23
C GLY A 79 7.97 -14.07 9.07
N ILE A 80 7.45 -13.03 8.41
CA ILE A 80 6.56 -13.22 7.25
C ILE A 80 7.30 -13.81 6.05
N LEU A 81 8.52 -13.34 5.77
CA LEU A 81 9.31 -13.79 4.62
C LEU A 81 10.01 -15.14 4.85
N GLY A 82 10.11 -15.61 6.10
CA GLY A 82 10.64 -16.93 6.45
C GLY A 82 9.64 -18.07 6.27
N GLU A 83 8.34 -17.76 6.19
CA GLU A 83 7.27 -18.72 5.95
C GLU A 83 6.91 -18.82 4.47
N PRO A 84 6.22 -19.88 4.00
CA PRO A 84 5.71 -19.92 2.64
C PRO A 84 4.80 -18.71 2.32
N PRO A 85 4.79 -18.22 1.07
CA PRO A 85 3.92 -17.10 0.68
C PRO A 85 2.44 -17.41 0.95
N THR A 86 1.74 -16.47 1.57
CA THR A 86 0.29 -16.57 1.78
C THR A 86 -0.43 -15.97 0.59
N VAL A 87 -1.02 -16.82 -0.25
CA VAL A 87 -1.70 -16.42 -1.50
C VAL A 87 -3.23 -16.49 -1.43
N ASP A 88 -3.78 -17.00 -0.34
CA ASP A 88 -5.22 -17.32 -0.18
C ASP A 88 -5.83 -16.48 0.96
N ILE A 89 -5.78 -15.16 0.76
CA ILE A 89 -6.28 -14.14 1.68
C ILE A 89 -7.48 -13.43 1.04
N ASP A 90 -8.66 -13.63 1.61
CA ASP A 90 -9.84 -12.84 1.24
C ASP A 90 -9.87 -11.55 2.05
N THR A 91 -9.94 -10.41 1.36
CA THR A 91 -10.31 -9.14 1.99
C THR A 91 -11.82 -9.07 2.09
N LEU A 92 -12.34 -9.04 3.32
CA LEU A 92 -13.78 -8.99 3.60
C LEU A 92 -14.27 -7.56 3.78
N PHE A 93 -13.43 -6.68 4.35
CA PHE A 93 -13.72 -5.27 4.51
C PHE A 93 -12.43 -4.46 4.69
N VAL A 94 -12.39 -3.27 4.10
CA VAL A 94 -11.39 -2.24 4.39
C VAL A 94 -12.14 -0.96 4.71
N GLY A 95 -11.78 -0.31 5.82
CA GLY A 95 -12.42 0.95 6.20
C GLY A 95 -11.46 1.89 6.91
N VAL A 96 -11.79 3.17 6.86
CA VAL A 96 -11.11 4.22 7.61
C VAL A 96 -11.77 4.36 8.99
N THR A 97 -10.97 4.48 10.05
CA THR A 97 -11.44 4.67 11.42
C THR A 97 -10.73 5.84 12.10
N GLY A 98 -11.40 7.00 12.13
CA GLY A 98 -10.76 8.28 12.45
C GLY A 98 -9.85 8.77 11.32
N CYS A 99 -8.98 9.75 11.58
CA CYS A 99 -8.21 10.38 10.50
C CYS A 99 -6.92 9.66 10.09
N ASN A 100 -6.40 8.76 10.91
CA ASN A 100 -5.08 8.16 10.67
C ASN A 100 -5.06 6.65 10.91
N LYS A 101 -6.21 6.00 10.79
CA LYS A 101 -6.28 4.55 10.96
C LYS A 101 -7.11 3.88 9.88
N THR A 102 -6.68 2.69 9.55
CA THR A 102 -7.34 1.78 8.64
C THR A 102 -7.63 0.48 9.36
N VAL A 103 -8.85 -0.03 9.24
CA VAL A 103 -9.19 -1.39 9.64
C VAL A 103 -9.29 -2.27 8.41
N TRP A 104 -8.73 -3.47 8.51
CA TRP A 104 -8.81 -4.51 7.50
C TRP A 104 -9.37 -5.77 8.14
N TYR A 105 -10.57 -6.19 7.71
CA TYR A 105 -11.16 -7.47 8.08
C TYR A 105 -10.90 -8.47 6.96
N TRP A 106 -10.41 -9.65 7.32
CA TRP A 106 -9.90 -10.62 6.37
C TRP A 106 -10.21 -12.05 6.78
N GLN A 107 -9.96 -12.93 5.82
CA GLN A 107 -9.98 -14.37 6.02
C GLN A 107 -8.78 -15.01 5.33
N PHE A 108 -8.01 -15.80 6.07
CA PHE A 108 -7.00 -16.67 5.50
C PHE A 108 -7.65 -18.04 5.34
N ASN A 109 -7.64 -18.59 4.14
CA ASN A 109 -8.17 -19.93 3.89
C ASN A 109 -7.10 -21.01 4.10
N GLN A 110 -5.84 -20.60 4.20
CA GLN A 110 -4.68 -21.44 4.49
C GLN A 110 -3.76 -20.71 5.46
N VAL A 111 -3.37 -21.39 6.53
CA VAL A 111 -2.40 -20.87 7.50
C VAL A 111 -1.33 -21.94 7.67
N ALA A 112 -0.08 -21.56 7.45
CA ALA A 112 1.05 -22.49 7.35
C ALA A 112 0.78 -23.63 6.34
N ARG A 113 0.78 -24.88 6.79
CA ARG A 113 0.60 -26.08 5.92
C ARG A 113 -0.79 -26.69 6.00
N ALA A 114 -1.72 -26.06 6.71
CA ALA A 114 -3.04 -26.61 6.96
C ALA A 114 -4.14 -25.68 6.44
N ILE A 115 -5.21 -26.30 5.94
CA ILE A 115 -6.40 -25.60 5.44
C ILE A 115 -7.26 -25.23 6.66
N TYR A 116 -6.84 -24.18 7.37
CA TYR A 116 -7.62 -23.56 8.42
C TYR A 116 -8.17 -22.24 7.92
N ARG A 117 -9.50 -22.14 7.90
CA ARG A 117 -10.20 -20.90 7.60
C ARG A 117 -10.22 -20.03 8.84
N VAL A 118 -9.28 -19.10 8.94
CA VAL A 118 -9.16 -18.16 10.06
C VAL A 118 -9.65 -16.80 9.61
N ARG A 119 -10.50 -16.16 10.41
CA ARG A 119 -10.89 -14.77 10.21
C ARG A 119 -10.24 -13.91 11.28
N GLY A 120 -9.85 -12.72 10.88
CA GLY A 120 -9.23 -11.76 11.78
C GLY A 120 -9.38 -10.36 11.25
N PHE A 121 -8.91 -9.40 12.03
CA PHE A 121 -8.79 -8.03 11.59
C PHE A 121 -7.44 -7.46 12.00
N ASN A 122 -6.95 -6.51 11.22
CA ASN A 122 -5.83 -5.65 11.60
C ASN A 122 -6.34 -4.21 11.72
N LEU A 123 -5.87 -3.52 12.75
CA LEU A 123 -5.94 -2.07 12.84
C LEU A 123 -4.57 -1.51 12.55
N PHE A 124 -4.45 -0.71 11.50
CA PHE A 124 -3.23 -0.03 11.11
C PHE A 124 -3.31 1.44 11.55
N HIS A 125 -2.27 1.90 12.22
CA HIS A 125 -2.01 3.33 12.38
C HIS A 125 -1.15 3.80 11.20
N VAL A 126 -1.57 4.85 10.52
CA VAL A 126 -0.89 5.37 9.32
C VAL A 126 -0.21 6.69 9.69
N GLU A 127 1.11 6.63 9.84
CA GLU A 127 1.95 7.82 10.01
C GLU A 127 2.15 8.46 8.62
N GLN A 128 1.25 9.39 8.26
CA GLN A 128 1.17 10.14 7.00
C GLN A 128 0.63 9.36 5.79
N ALA A 129 -0.21 10.02 4.99
CA ALA A 129 -0.49 9.61 3.62
C ALA A 129 0.83 9.71 2.83
N VAL A 130 1.41 8.55 2.49
CA VAL A 130 2.64 8.50 1.68
C VAL A 130 2.37 9.26 0.36
N PRO A 131 3.21 10.24 -0.04
CA PRO A 131 3.02 11.05 -1.26
C PRO A 131 2.86 10.22 -2.54
N ASP A 132 3.36 8.98 -2.51
CA ASP A 132 3.45 8.04 -3.61
C ASP A 132 2.13 7.33 -3.96
N PHE A 133 1.10 7.48 -3.12
CA PHE A 133 -0.23 6.98 -3.47
C PHE A 133 -0.93 7.94 -4.47
N ARG A 134 -0.67 9.24 -4.43
CA ARG A 134 -1.37 10.19 -5.32
C ARG A 134 -0.88 10.23 -6.78
N ALA A 135 0.07 9.38 -7.16
CA ALA A 135 0.65 9.37 -8.51
C ALA A 135 -0.21 8.66 -9.59
N GLY A 136 -1.44 8.23 -9.28
CA GLY A 136 -2.21 7.30 -10.13
C GLY A 136 -3.51 7.78 -10.78
N SER A 137 -4.02 8.99 -10.52
CA SER A 137 -5.33 9.43 -11.06
C SER A 137 -5.23 10.50 -12.15
N GLY A 138 -4.39 10.26 -13.15
CA GLY A 138 -4.24 11.13 -14.30
C GLY A 138 -4.12 10.34 -15.60
N VAL A 139 -5.19 9.62 -15.98
CA VAL A 139 -5.57 9.36 -17.38
C VAL A 139 -7.08 9.39 -17.49
#